data_AF-A1YFC8-F1
#
_entry.id   AF-A1YFC8-F1
#
_cell.length_a   1.000
_cell.length_b   1.000
_cell.length_c   1.000
_cell.angle_alpha   90.00
_cell.angle_beta   90.00
_cell.angle_gamma   90.00
#
_symmetry.space_group_name_H-M   'P 1'
#
loop_
_entity.id
_entity.type
_entity.pdbx_description
1 polymer ?
#
loop_
_entity_poly.entity_id
_entity_poly.type
_entity_poly.pdbx_seq_one_letter_code
_entity_poly.pdbx_strand_id
1 'polypeptide(L)' 'DIEVYFTGPGWEARGSFSQADVHRQVAIVFRTPPYADPSLQAPVRVSMQLRRPSDRELSEPMEFQYLPDT' A
#
# COMPACT_ATOMS: atom_id res chain seq x y z
N ASP A 1 5.17 -11.38 10.38
CA ASP A 1 4.28 -11.40 9.21
C ASP A 1 3.59 -10.06 9.14
N ILE A 2 3.84 -9.28 8.08
CA ILE A 2 3.34 -7.91 7.92
C ILE A 2 3.36 -7.55 6.44
N GLU A 3 2.35 -6.82 5.98
CA GLU A 3 2.32 -6.23 4.65
C GLU A 3 1.79 -4.79 4.68
N VAL A 4 2.25 -3.97 3.74
CA VAL A 4 1.68 -2.64 3.48
C VAL A 4 0.56 -2.84 2.45
N TYR A 5 -0.66 -2.56 2.85
CA TYR A 5 -1.88 -2.90 2.13
C TYR A 5 -2.56 -1.65 1.60
N PHE A 6 -2.89 -1.65 0.31
CA PHE A 6 -3.57 -0.55 -0.38
C PHE A 6 -4.96 -1.00 -0.80
N THR A 7 -5.98 -0.17 -0.59
CA THR A 7 -7.36 -0.47 -0.97
C THR A 7 -8.06 0.74 -1.59
N GLY A 8 -8.96 0.47 -2.52
CA GLY A 8 -9.85 1.44 -3.15
C GLY A 8 -11.13 0.75 -3.67
N PRO A 9 -12.03 1.47 -4.33
CA PRO A 9 -13.26 0.88 -4.88
C PRO A 9 -12.95 -0.26 -5.86
N GLY A 10 -13.19 -1.50 -5.44
CA GLY A 10 -12.97 -2.70 -6.26
C GLY A 10 -11.50 -3.04 -6.53
N TRP A 11 -10.56 -2.48 -5.76
CA TRP A 11 -9.12 -2.69 -5.97
C TRP A 11 -8.37 -2.88 -4.64
N GLU A 12 -7.42 -3.82 -4.66
CA GLU A 12 -6.52 -4.11 -3.56
C GLU A 12 -5.11 -4.35 -4.10
N ALA A 13 -4.09 -3.87 -3.39
CA ALA A 13 -2.70 -4.10 -3.75
C ALA A 13 -1.78 -4.12 -2.53
N ARG A 14 -0.52 -4.53 -2.73
CA ARG A 14 0.47 -4.69 -1.65
C ARG A 14 1.79 -4.01 -2.02
N GLY A 15 2.33 -3.23 -1.09
CA GLY A 15 3.68 -2.71 -1.20
C GLY A 15 4.70 -3.83 -1.27
N SER A 16 5.72 -3.66 -2.12
CA SER A 16 6.79 -4.65 -2.30
C SER A 16 8.00 -4.28 -1.44
N PHE A 17 8.44 -5.21 -0.59
CA PHE A 17 9.63 -5.09 0.25
C PHE A 17 10.08 -6.47 0.73
N SER A 18 11.32 -6.56 1.22
CA SER A 18 11.89 -7.76 1.83
C SER A 18 12.01 -7.59 3.35
N GLN A 19 12.34 -8.67 4.06
CA GLN A 19 12.59 -8.59 5.50
C GLN A 19 13.74 -7.63 5.87
N ALA A 20 14.73 -7.46 4.98
CA ALA A 20 15.85 -6.54 5.20
C ALA A 20 15.42 -5.07 5.21
N ASP A 21 14.27 -4.76 4.58
CA ASP A 21 13.72 -3.41 4.49
C ASP A 21 12.89 -3.03 5.74
N VAL A 22 12.74 -3.96 6.69
CA VAL A 22 12.07 -3.74 7.98
C VAL A 22 13.10 -3.35 9.04
N HIS A 23 13.15 -2.07 9.40
CA HIS A 23 14.07 -1.56 10.41
C HIS A 23 13.49 -1.73 11.81
N ARG A 24 14.03 -2.70 12.57
CA ARG A 24 13.78 -2.90 14.01
C ARG A 24 12.30 -2.90 14.42
N GLN A 25 11.42 -3.41 13.56
CA GLN A 25 9.95 -3.45 13.77
C GLN A 25 9.26 -2.07 13.88
N VAL A 26 9.94 -0.97 13.51
CA VAL A 26 9.41 0.40 13.66
C VAL A 26 9.34 1.19 12.35
N ALA A 27 10.05 0.76 11.31
CA ALA A 27 9.97 1.37 9.99
C ALA A 27 10.04 0.32 8.88
N ILE A 28 9.37 0.58 7.77
CA ILE A 28 9.35 -0.28 6.59
C ILE A 28 9.68 0.61 5.38
N VAL A 29 10.72 0.24 4.64
CA VAL A 29 10.97 0.78 3.31
C VAL A 29 10.27 -0.13 2.31
N PHE A 30 9.45 0.42 1.43
CA PHE A 30 8.73 -0.37 0.43
C PHE A 30 8.59 0.39 -0.88
N ARG A 31 8.31 -0.36 -1.94
CA ARG A 31 7.90 0.19 -3.24
C ARG A 31 6.38 0.18 -3.33
N THR A 32 5.80 1.33 -3.66
CA THR A 32 4.38 1.49 -3.92
C THR A 32 3.95 0.56 -5.07
N PRO A 33 2.85 -0.19 -4.94
CA PRO A 33 2.34 -1.00 -6.05
C PRO A 33 1.81 -0.10 -7.17
N PRO A 34 1.73 -0.59 -8.42
CA PRO A 34 1.03 0.13 -9.47
C PRO A 34 -0.47 0.23 -9.14
N TYR A 35 -1.09 1.36 -9.49
CA TYR A 35 -2.54 1.49 -9.42
C TYR A 35 -3.24 0.61 -10.47
N ALA A 36 -4.51 0.29 -10.26
CA ALA A 36 -5.31 -0.55 -11.17
C ALA A 36 -5.33 -0.03 -12.62
N ASP A 37 -5.53 1.28 -12.78
CA ASP A 37 -5.51 1.94 -14.08
C ASP A 37 -4.13 2.59 -14.30
N PRO A 38 -3.29 2.06 -15.21
CA PRO A 38 -1.98 2.65 -15.52
C PRO A 38 -2.09 3.92 -16.37
N SER A 39 -3.27 4.21 -16.94
CA SER A 39 -3.51 5.37 -17.82
C SER A 39 -4.27 6.50 -17.13
N LEU A 40 -4.05 6.62 -15.81
CA LEU A 40 -4.77 7.53 -14.94
C LEU A 40 -4.71 8.98 -15.45
N GLN A 41 -5.88 9.62 -15.59
CA GLN A 41 -5.99 11.00 -16.12
C GLN A 41 -6.13 12.08 -15.04
N ALA A 42 -6.44 11.68 -13.80
CA ALA A 42 -6.58 12.59 -12.66
C ALA A 42 -6.12 11.89 -11.36
N PRO A 43 -5.65 12.63 -10.34
CA PRO A 43 -5.22 12.02 -9.09
C PRO A 43 -6.31 11.17 -8.42
N VAL A 44 -5.92 10.02 -7.86
CA VAL A 44 -6.84 9.10 -7.16
C VAL A 44 -6.38 8.87 -5.74
N ARG A 45 -7.29 9.10 -4.78
CA ARG A 45 -7.10 8.80 -3.36
C ARG A 45 -7.47 7.35 -3.07
N VAL A 46 -6.60 6.66 -2.34
CA VAL A 46 -6.78 5.30 -1.84
C VAL A 46 -6.44 5.24 -0.35
N SER A 47 -6.81 4.15 0.31
CA SER A 47 -6.37 3.85 1.68
C SER A 47 -5.10 3.02 1.65
N MET A 48 -4.16 3.35 2.54
CA MET A 48 -2.94 2.59 2.81
C MET A 48 -2.89 2.24 4.30
N GLN A 49 -2.67 0.97 4.64
CA GLN A 49 -2.67 0.51 6.03
C GLN A 49 -1.74 -0.68 6.21
N LEU A 50 -1.34 -0.97 7.45
CA LEU A 50 -0.67 -2.22 7.76
C LEU A 50 -1.70 -3.33 7.87
N ARG A 51 -1.34 -4.51 7.36
CA ARG A 51 -2.12 -5.73 7.52
C ARG A 51 -1.22 -6.83 8.06
N ARG A 52 -1.73 -7.59 9.03
CA ARG A 52 -1.12 -8.85 9.48
C ARG A 52 -1.79 -10.01 8.73
N PRO A 53 -1.09 -10.69 7.80
CA PRO A 53 -1.73 -11.73 6.99
C PRO A 53 -2.26 -12.93 7.80
N SER A 54 -1.61 -13.28 8.92
CA SER A 54 -1.97 -14.43 9.75
C SER A 54 -3.42 -14.44 10.27
N ASP A 55 -3.97 -13.28 10.60
CA ASP A 55 -5.32 -13.12 11.19
C ASP A 55 -6.14 -12.03 10.50
N ARG A 56 -5.57 -11.39 9.48
CA ARG A 56 -6.16 -10.29 8.70
C ARG A 56 -6.42 -9.04 9.54
N GLU A 57 -5.74 -8.88 10.67
CA GLU A 57 -5.76 -7.65 11.46
C GLU A 57 -5.27 -6.48 10.61
N LEU A 58 -5.95 -5.34 10.75
CA LEU A 58 -5.68 -4.10 10.01
C LEU A 58 -5.36 -2.99 11.00
N SER A 59 -4.38 -2.14 10.66
CA SER A 59 -4.22 -0.86 11.35
C SER A 59 -5.27 0.15 10.89
N GLU A 60 -5.31 1.30 11.56
CA GLU A 60 -5.97 2.49 11.04
C GLU A 60 -5.42 2.85 9.64
N PRO A 61 -6.28 3.31 8.72
CA PRO A 61 -5.89 3.68 7.38
C PRO A 61 -5.25 5.08 7.34
N MET A 62 -4.31 5.21 6.42
CA MET A 62 -3.70 6.48 5.98
C MET A 62 -4.13 6.76 4.54
N GLU A 63 -4.35 8.03 4.22
CA GLU A 63 -4.63 8.42 2.84
C GLU A 63 -3.36 8.39 1.99
N PHE A 64 -3.44 7.81 0.79
CA PHE A 64 -2.40 7.84 -0.22
C PHE A 64 -2.99 8.29 -1.56
N GLN A 65 -2.24 9.07 -2.34
CA GLN A 65 -2.71 9.58 -3.63
C GLN A 65 -1.80 9.09 -4.77
N TYR A 66 -2.38 8.38 -5.75
CA TYR A 66 -1.75 8.13 -7.04
C TYR A 66 -1.91 9.34 -7.95
N LEU A 67 -0.89 9.60 -8.76
CA LEU A 67 -0.87 10.68 -9.73
C LEU A 67 -0.82 10.10 -11.16
N PRO A 68 -1.39 10.80 -12.15
CA PRO A 68 -1.17 10.51 -13.57
C PRO A 68 0.30 10.42 -13.94
N ASP A 69 0.63 9.55 -14.88
CA ASP A 69 1.88 9.67 -15.62
C ASP A 69 1.84 11.00 -16.41
N THR A 70 2.96 11.74 -16.37
CA THR A 70 3.10 13.04 -17.04
C THR A 70 3.62 12.89 -18.46
#